data_AF-A0A059VNY2-F1
#
_entry.id   AF-A0A059VNY2-F1
#
_cell.length_a   1.000
_cell.length_b   1.000
_cell.length_c   1.000
_cell.angle_alpha   90.00
_cell.angle_beta   90.00
_cell.angle_gamma   90.00
#
_symmetry.space_group_name_H-M   'P 1'
#
loop_
_entity.id
_entity.type
_entity.pdbx_description
1 polymer ?
#
loop_
_entity_poly.entity_id
_entity_poly.type
_entity_poly.pdbx_seq_one_letter_code
_entity_poly.pdbx_strand_id
1 'polypeptide(L)'
;MIKAGLWIPRRQRPPKIYQPCYQRPCTGELIQIDGCDQHWFENRGLPCTALVYVDDATSRLMHLLFVKSESTITYFEATRGLY
;
A
#
# COMPACT_ATOMS: atom_id res chain seq x y z
N MET A 1 -30.58 -13.05 2.35
CA MET A 1 -29.60 -12.49 1.38
C MET A 1 -29.54 -13.27 0.06
N ILE A 2 -29.10 -14.54 0.02
CA ILE A 2 -29.09 -15.33 -1.24
C ILE A 2 -30.52 -15.56 -1.76
N LYS A 3 -31.44 -16.03 -0.89
CA LYS A 3 -32.87 -16.17 -1.23
C LYS A 3 -33.58 -14.86 -1.62
N ALA A 4 -33.02 -13.71 -1.25
CA ALA A 4 -33.59 -12.40 -1.56
C ALA A 4 -33.02 -11.80 -2.86
N GLY A 5 -32.16 -12.53 -3.59
CA GLY A 5 -31.53 -12.06 -4.84
C GLY A 5 -30.45 -10.99 -4.66
N LEU A 6 -30.18 -10.53 -3.44
CA LEU A 6 -29.24 -9.45 -3.13
C LEU A 6 -27.76 -9.88 -3.18
N TRP A 7 -27.47 -11.16 -3.31
CA TRP A 7 -26.10 -11.66 -3.32
C TRP A 7 -25.92 -12.78 -4.33
N ILE A 8 -25.06 -12.52 -5.31
CA ILE A 8 -24.66 -13.51 -6.32
C ILE A 8 -23.46 -14.30 -5.77
N PRO A 9 -23.59 -15.63 -5.58
CA PRO A 9 -22.50 -16.50 -5.18
C PRO A 9 -21.28 -16.32 -6.09
N ARG A 10 -20.07 -16.32 -5.51
CA ARG A 10 -18.82 -16.02 -6.23
C ARG A 10 -18.63 -16.89 -7.49
N ARG A 11 -19.08 -18.16 -7.44
CA ARG A 11 -19.03 -19.13 -8.57
C ARG A 11 -19.96 -18.78 -9.74
N GLN A 12 -21.00 -17.97 -9.50
CA GLN A 12 -21.98 -17.55 -10.51
C GLN A 12 -21.71 -16.14 -11.04
N ARG A 13 -20.69 -15.44 -10.53
CA ARG A 13 -20.32 -14.13 -11.03
C ARG A 13 -19.64 -14.29 -12.40
N PRO A 14 -19.95 -13.43 -13.38
CA PRO A 14 -19.19 -13.41 -14.62
C PRO A 14 -17.71 -13.16 -14.31
N PRO A 15 -16.79 -13.71 -15.13
CA PRO A 15 -15.36 -13.46 -14.96
C PRO A 15 -15.10 -11.95 -15.02
N LYS A 16 -14.37 -11.45 -14.02
CA LYS A 16 -13.98 -10.04 -13.98
C LYS A 16 -12.90 -9.82 -15.03
N ILE A 17 -13.14 -8.93 -15.97
CA ILE A 17 -12.09 -8.47 -16.90
C ILE A 17 -11.22 -7.50 -16.12
N TYR A 18 -9.95 -7.87 -15.91
CA TYR A 18 -8.98 -7.00 -15.25
C TYR A 18 -8.33 -6.12 -16.31
N GLN A 19 -8.54 -4.82 -16.21
CA GLN A 19 -7.80 -3.85 -17.03
C GLN A 19 -6.38 -3.72 -16.46
N PRO A 20 -5.33 -3.80 -17.30
CA PRO A 20 -3.97 -3.54 -16.85
C PRO A 20 -3.85 -2.11 -16.30
N CYS A 21 -3.26 -1.97 -15.12
CA CYS A 21 -2.82 -0.69 -14.61
C CYS A 21 -1.40 -0.46 -15.12
N TYR A 22 -1.24 0.42 -16.10
CA TYR A 22 0.08 0.71 -16.66
C TYR A 22 0.88 1.59 -15.71
N GLN A 23 2.18 1.32 -15.64
CA GLN A 23 3.13 2.16 -14.91
C GLN A 23 3.24 3.55 -15.55
N ARG A 24 3.58 4.55 -14.75
CA ARG A 24 3.90 5.90 -15.24
C ARG A 24 5.19 5.89 -16.07
N PRO A 25 5.31 6.82 -17.04
CA PRO A 25 6.48 6.88 -17.91
C PRO A 25 7.75 7.43 -17.22
N CYS A 26 7.60 8.24 -16.16
CA CYS A 26 8.71 8.95 -15.54
C CYS A 26 8.83 8.67 -14.02
N THR A 27 10.07 8.56 -13.53
CA THR A 27 10.35 8.48 -12.09
C THR A 27 9.84 9.72 -11.37
N GLY A 28 9.16 9.53 -10.24
CA GLY A 28 8.59 10.58 -9.40
C GLY A 28 7.22 11.07 -9.85
N GLU A 29 6.71 10.63 -11.01
CA GLU A 29 5.39 11.04 -11.50
C GLU A 29 4.25 10.47 -10.63
N LEU A 30 4.42 9.23 -10.16
CA LEU A 30 3.53 8.61 -9.19
C LEU A 30 4.36 7.81 -8.18
N ILE A 31 4.25 8.20 -6.92
CA ILE A 31 4.80 7.45 -5.79
C ILE A 31 3.63 6.84 -5.04
N GLN A 32 3.62 5.51 -4.99
CA GLN A 32 2.68 4.76 -4.17
C GLN A 32 3.20 4.72 -2.75
N ILE A 33 2.34 5.08 -1.81
CA ILE A 33 2.65 5.11 -0.38
C ILE A 33 1.76 4.08 0.30
N ASP A 34 2.34 3.24 1.13
CA ASP A 34 1.59 2.26 1.92
C ASP A 34 2.16 2.11 3.33
N GLY A 35 1.31 1.68 4.25
CA GLY A 35 1.62 1.44 5.66
C GLY A 35 1.51 -0.05 5.99
N CYS A 36 2.55 -0.62 6.60
CA CYS A 36 2.58 -2.03 6.97
C CYS A 36 2.93 -2.20 8.45
N ASP A 37 1.90 -2.40 9.29
CA ASP A 37 2.02 -2.67 10.72
C ASP A 37 2.37 -4.14 10.98
N GLN A 38 3.59 -4.40 11.44
CA GLN A 38 4.14 -5.75 11.63
C GLN A 38 5.21 -5.79 12.73
N HIS A 39 5.59 -7.01 13.13
CA HIS A 39 6.75 -7.27 13.99
C HIS A 39 8.04 -7.27 13.15
N TRP A 40 8.37 -6.13 12.53
CA TRP A 40 9.52 -5.99 11.61
C TRP A 40 10.87 -6.39 12.22
N PHE A 41 10.99 -6.25 13.53
CA PHE A 41 12.20 -6.61 14.28
C PHE A 41 12.06 -7.93 15.03
N GLU A 42 11.06 -8.75 14.71
CA GLU A 42 10.77 -10.02 15.37
C GLU A 42 10.63 -9.80 16.89
N ASN A 43 11.54 -10.37 17.69
CA ASN A 43 11.58 -10.24 19.15
C ASN A 43 12.60 -9.19 19.64
N ARG A 44 13.22 -8.44 18.73
CA ARG A 44 14.28 -7.44 19.04
C ARG A 44 13.74 -6.02 19.24
N GLY A 45 12.46 -5.80 19.03
CA GLY A 45 11.82 -4.51 19.17
C GLY A 45 10.30 -4.63 19.28
N LEU A 46 9.65 -3.52 19.64
CA LEU A 46 8.19 -3.46 19.61
C LEU A 46 7.68 -3.49 18.16
N PRO A 47 6.45 -4.00 17.93
CA PRO A 47 5.77 -3.84 16.65
C PRO A 47 5.73 -2.38 16.24
N CYS A 48 5.82 -2.15 14.93
CA CYS A 48 5.81 -0.81 14.37
C CYS A 48 5.27 -0.87 12.93
N THR A 49 4.92 0.30 12.41
CA THR A 49 4.50 0.45 11.02
C THR A 49 5.70 0.85 10.16
N ALA A 50 5.94 0.12 9.07
CA ALA A 50 6.80 0.59 7.99
C ALA A 50 5.97 1.43 7.03
N LEU A 51 6.32 2.71 6.88
CA LEU A 51 5.79 3.56 5.81
C LEU A 51 6.72 3.42 4.61
N VAL A 52 6.17 2.95 3.49
CA VAL A 52 6.93 2.55 2.31
C VAL A 52 6.50 3.41 1.12
N TYR A 53 7.48 3.99 0.42
CA TYR A 53 7.26 4.82 -0.76
C TYR A 53 7.89 4.13 -1.96
N VAL A 54 7.08 3.74 -2.94
CA VAL A 54 7.53 3.03 -4.14
C VAL A 54 7.20 3.85 -5.37
N ASP A 55 8.19 4.08 -6.22
CA ASP A 55 7.99 4.72 -7.51
C ASP A 55 7.29 3.76 -8.48
N ASP A 56 6.16 4.19 -9.05
CA ASP A 56 5.36 3.36 -9.95
C ASP A 56 6.07 3.06 -11.28
N ALA A 57 6.86 4.01 -11.80
CA ALA A 57 7.56 3.89 -13.08
C ALA A 57 8.71 2.86 -13.03
N THR A 58 9.40 2.75 -11.88
CA THR A 58 10.62 1.95 -11.75
C THR A 58 10.52 0.83 -10.71
N SER A 59 9.42 0.78 -9.94
CA SER A 59 9.29 -0.08 -8.75
C SER A 59 10.38 0.15 -7.70
N ARG A 60 11.07 1.29 -7.74
CA ARG A 60 12.15 1.62 -6.80
C ARG A 60 11.58 2.01 -5.45
N LEU A 61 12.18 1.48 -4.37
CA LEU A 61 11.96 1.99 -3.02
C LEU A 61 12.56 3.39 -2.90
N MET A 62 11.71 4.41 -2.83
CA MET A 62 12.08 5.82 -2.78
C MET A 62 12.37 6.28 -1.36
N HIS A 63 11.60 5.78 -0.39
CA HIS A 63 11.75 6.11 1.02
C HIS A 63 11.14 5.00 1.87
N LEU A 64 11.71 4.81 3.06
CA LEU A 64 11.19 3.90 4.07
C LEU A 64 11.43 4.48 5.45
N LEU A 65 10.38 4.55 6.25
CA LEU A 65 10.46 5.01 7.64
C LEU A 65 9.69 4.07 8.56
N PHE A 66 10.36 3.59 9.61
CA PHE A 66 9.70 2.87 10.71
C PHE A 66 9.15 3.87 11.71
N VAL A 67 7.85 3.78 12.00
CA VAL A 67 7.14 4.64 12.95
C VAL A 67 6.34 3.80 13.93
N LYS A 68 6.09 4.33 15.12
CA LYS A 68 5.36 3.59 16.17
C LYS A 68 3.96 3.16 15.73
N SER A 69 3.26 3.99 14.95
CA SER A 69 1.92 3.72 14.43
C SER A 69 1.65 4.58 13.20
N GLU A 70 0.85 4.08 12.27
CA GLU A 70 0.38 4.85 11.13
C GLU A 70 -0.53 6.02 11.55
N SER A 71 -0.16 7.23 11.17
CA SER A 71 -0.93 8.45 11.42
C SER A 71 -0.67 9.51 10.36
N THR A 72 -1.52 10.51 10.28
CA THR A 72 -1.30 11.67 9.39
C THR A 72 0.03 12.37 9.67
N ILE A 73 0.43 12.50 10.94
CA ILE A 73 1.68 13.18 11.33
C ILE A 73 2.88 12.40 10.82
N THR A 74 2.88 11.07 11.01
CA THR A 74 3.99 10.22 10.56
C THR A 74 4.13 10.21 9.04
N TYR A 75 3.04 10.33 8.29
CA TYR A 75 3.12 10.52 6.84
C TYR A 75 3.74 11.87 6.46
N PHE A 76 3.40 12.96 7.14
CA PHE A 76 4.03 14.26 6.89
C PHE A 76 5.52 14.25 7.24
N GLU A 77 5.91 13.59 8.33
CA GLU A 77 7.30 13.42 8.70
C GLU A 77 8.07 12.59 7.67
N ALA A 78 7.54 11.42 7.27
CA ALA A 78 8.15 10.57 6.25
C ALA A 78 8.29 11.30 4.90
N THR A 79 7.25 12.04 4.48
CA THR A 79 7.25 12.75 3.19
C THR A 79 8.28 13.87 3.15
N ARG A 80 8.64 14.50 4.29
CA ARG A 80 9.71 15.50 4.35
C ARG A 80 11.08 14.92 4.01
N GLY A 81 11.30 13.63 4.25
CA GLY A 81 12.52 12.92 3.91
C GLY A 81 12.57 12.38 2.48
N LEU A 82 11.55 12.66 1.66
CA LEU A 82 11.43 12.12 0.29
C LEU A 82 12.30 12.87 -0.75
N TYR A 83 13.04 13.91 -0.36
CA TYR A 83 13.98 14.65 -1.21
C TYR A 83 15.17 15.18 -0.41
#